data_AF-A0A356W397-F1
#
_entry.id   AF-A0A356W397-F1
#
_cell.length_a   1.000
_cell.length_b   1.000
_cell.length_c   1.000
_cell.angle_alpha   90.00
_cell.angle_beta   90.00
_cell.angle_gamma   90.00
#
_symmetry.space_group_name_H-M   'P 1'
#
loop_
_entity.id
_entity.type
_entity.pdbx_description
1 polymer ?
#
loop_
_entity_poly.entity_id
_entity_poly.type
_entity_poly.pdbx_seq_one_letter_code
_entity_poly.pdbx_strand_id
1 'polypeptide(L)'
;ETSQGRALLPQDPAARAEARRLWAWVEAACEEVTDTLLTERVMQWVKRDRQPDSARLRRGAHALRGRLTFLNGLLELNGYLACRELSLADLAAAAHLSAYDYFGDVEWNAVPELKDWYARMKSRPSFRPLLADRLQAVRPVAHYTDLDF
;
A
#
# COMPACT_ATOMS: atom_id res chain seq x y z
N GLU A 1 15.60 21.95 15.34
CA GLU A 1 15.93 22.28 13.94
C GLU A 1 14.81 21.82 13.03
N THR A 2 14.09 22.73 12.41
CA THR A 2 13.09 22.38 11.38
C THR A 2 13.88 22.14 10.09
N SER A 3 14.20 20.89 9.77
CA SER A 3 14.84 20.59 8.48
C SER A 3 13.95 21.11 7.35
N GLN A 4 14.52 21.79 6.36
CA GLN A 4 13.85 22.14 5.10
C GLN A 4 13.60 20.86 4.28
N GLY A 5 12.73 19.98 4.80
CA GLY A 5 12.31 18.76 4.13
C GLY A 5 11.40 19.07 2.96
N ARG A 6 11.42 18.21 1.94
CA ARG A 6 10.50 18.30 0.79
C ARG A 6 9.06 18.26 1.30
N ALA A 7 8.23 19.22 0.87
CA ALA A 7 6.82 19.24 1.23
C ALA A 7 6.11 17.97 0.72
N LEU A 8 5.26 17.37 1.56
CA LEU A 8 4.47 16.18 1.22
C LEU A 8 3.12 16.51 0.57
N LEU A 9 2.87 17.81 0.35
CA LEU A 9 1.76 18.30 -0.43
C LEU A 9 2.32 19.17 -1.56
N PRO A 10 1.81 19.03 -2.78
CA PRO A 10 2.17 19.90 -3.90
C PRO A 10 1.94 21.38 -3.57
N GLN A 11 2.72 22.26 -4.20
CA GLN A 11 2.54 23.71 -4.07
C GLN A 11 1.34 24.20 -4.88
N ASP A 12 1.14 23.64 -6.08
CA ASP A 12 -0.01 23.93 -6.92
C ASP A 12 -1.33 23.60 -6.19
N PRO A 13 -2.27 24.56 -6.08
CA PRO A 13 -3.52 24.35 -5.36
C PRO A 13 -4.36 23.19 -5.86
N ALA A 14 -4.41 22.95 -7.18
CA ALA A 14 -5.21 21.88 -7.77
C ALA A 14 -4.59 20.51 -7.47
N ALA A 15 -3.28 20.35 -7.69
CA ALA A 15 -2.56 19.13 -7.34
C ALA A 15 -2.62 18.83 -5.83
N ARG A 16 -2.60 19.87 -4.99
CA ARG A 16 -2.76 19.74 -3.54
C ARG A 16 -4.17 19.29 -3.13
N ALA A 17 -5.20 19.78 -3.79
CA ALA A 17 -6.57 19.32 -3.57
C ALA A 17 -6.70 17.85 -3.99
N GLU A 18 -6.13 17.48 -5.13
CA GLU A 18 -6.16 16.10 -5.63
C GLU A 18 -5.40 15.14 -4.71
N ALA A 19 -4.23 15.54 -4.19
CA ALA A 19 -3.48 14.75 -3.22
C ALA A 19 -4.29 14.47 -1.94
N ARG A 20 -5.07 15.44 -1.45
CA ARG A 20 -5.95 15.24 -0.30
C ARG A 20 -7.14 14.35 -0.64
N ARG A 21 -7.75 14.54 -1.82
CA ARG A 21 -8.87 13.72 -2.29
C ARG A 21 -8.45 12.26 -2.42
N LEU A 22 -7.29 12.00 -3.02
CA LEU A 22 -6.76 10.65 -3.20
C LEU A 22 -6.29 10.05 -1.89
N TRP A 23 -5.68 10.83 -0.99
CA TRP A 23 -5.40 10.33 0.36
C TRP A 23 -6.67 9.86 1.06
N ALA A 24 -7.72 10.70 1.12
CA ALA A 24 -9.00 10.32 1.72
C ALA A 24 -9.62 9.09 1.04
N TRP A 25 -9.52 9.01 -0.30
CA TRP A 25 -9.98 7.84 -1.05
C TRP A 25 -9.20 6.58 -0.68
N VAL A 26 -7.86 6.65 -0.55
CA VAL A 26 -7.02 5.50 -0.20
C VAL A 26 -7.41 4.93 1.17
N GLU A 27 -7.56 5.78 2.17
CA GLU A 27 -7.96 5.37 3.53
C GLU A 27 -9.30 4.62 3.49
N ALA A 28 -10.32 5.24 2.89
CA ALA A 28 -11.65 4.64 2.78
C ALA A 28 -11.68 3.37 1.91
N ALA A 29 -10.92 3.34 0.81
CA ALA A 29 -10.88 2.21 -0.11
C ALA A 29 -10.13 1.01 0.48
N CYS A 30 -9.17 1.25 1.38
CA CYS A 30 -8.39 0.23 2.07
C CYS A 30 -9.04 -0.29 3.36
N GLU A 31 -9.99 0.44 3.94
CA GLU A 31 -10.73 0.01 5.13
C GLU A 31 -11.39 -1.36 4.91
N GLU A 32 -12.13 -1.54 3.81
CA GLU A 32 -12.77 -2.84 3.49
C GLU A 32 -11.74 -3.98 3.38
N VAL A 33 -10.60 -3.72 2.73
CA VAL A 33 -9.54 -4.74 2.55
C VAL A 33 -8.88 -5.07 3.90
N THR A 34 -8.67 -4.05 4.73
CA THR A 34 -8.09 -4.20 6.08
C THR A 34 -9.00 -5.04 6.97
N ASP A 35 -10.28 -4.71 7.00
CA ASP A 35 -11.27 -5.39 7.85
C ASP A 35 -11.53 -6.83 7.41
N THR A 36 -11.41 -7.12 6.11
CA THR A 36 -11.74 -8.43 5.56
C THR A 36 -10.53 -9.32 5.32
N LEU A 37 -9.54 -8.86 4.53
CA LEU A 37 -8.39 -9.66 4.15
C LEU A 37 -7.31 -9.62 5.23
N LEU A 38 -6.81 -8.43 5.54
CA LEU A 38 -5.66 -8.28 6.45
C LEU A 38 -5.98 -8.79 7.86
N THR A 39 -7.17 -8.46 8.38
CA THR A 39 -7.65 -8.96 9.67
C THR A 39 -7.66 -10.49 9.71
N GLU A 40 -8.16 -11.16 8.67
CA GLU A 40 -8.19 -12.62 8.64
C GLU A 40 -6.79 -13.23 8.43
N ARG A 41 -5.87 -12.55 7.71
CA ARG A 41 -4.45 -12.96 7.63
C ARG A 41 -3.76 -12.90 9.00
N VAL A 42 -3.99 -11.82 9.75
CA VAL A 42 -3.49 -11.67 11.11
C VAL A 42 -4.11 -12.72 12.03
N MET A 43 -5.42 -12.99 11.92
CA MET A 43 -6.07 -14.07 12.67
C MET A 43 -5.49 -15.43 12.33
N GLN A 44 -5.30 -15.73 11.05
CA GLN A 44 -4.78 -17.01 10.55
C GLN A 44 -3.35 -17.28 11.03
N TRP A 45 -2.48 -16.27 11.00
CA TRP A 45 -1.04 -16.51 11.10
C TRP A 45 -0.42 -15.98 12.39
N VAL A 46 -0.93 -14.86 12.92
CA VAL A 46 -0.36 -14.16 14.09
C VAL A 46 -1.10 -14.56 15.37
N LYS A 47 -2.41 -14.30 15.44
CA LYS A 47 -3.20 -14.52 16.67
C LYS A 47 -3.55 -15.99 16.87
N ARG A 48 -4.12 -16.64 15.84
CA ARG A 48 -4.57 -18.04 15.86
C ARG A 48 -5.65 -18.34 16.90
N ASP A 49 -6.41 -17.32 17.32
CA ASP A 49 -7.48 -17.44 18.32
C ASP A 49 -8.72 -18.18 17.79
N ARG A 50 -8.93 -18.14 16.47
CA ARG A 50 -10.02 -18.84 15.77
C ARG A 50 -9.64 -19.20 14.34
N GLN A 51 -10.44 -20.06 13.72
CA GLN A 51 -10.32 -20.34 12.29
C GLN A 51 -10.63 -19.07 11.46
N PRO A 52 -9.83 -18.77 10.42
CA PRO A 52 -10.09 -17.64 9.54
C PRO A 52 -11.36 -17.84 8.71
N ASP A 53 -12.07 -16.75 8.46
CA ASP A 53 -13.28 -16.76 7.64
C ASP A 53 -12.91 -16.70 6.16
N SER A 54 -13.10 -17.82 5.46
CA SER A 54 -12.79 -17.94 4.03
C SER A 54 -13.64 -17.00 3.15
N ALA A 55 -14.86 -16.66 3.55
CA ALA A 55 -15.71 -15.75 2.78
C ALA A 55 -15.18 -14.31 2.88
N ARG A 56 -14.74 -13.89 4.07
CA ARG A 56 -14.07 -12.58 4.28
C ARG A 56 -12.76 -12.49 3.49
N LEU A 57 -11.93 -13.54 3.52
CA LEU A 57 -10.70 -13.60 2.72
C LEU A 57 -10.98 -13.42 1.21
N ARG A 58 -11.97 -14.13 0.66
CA ARG A 58 -12.34 -14.00 -0.76
C ARG A 58 -12.89 -12.61 -1.09
N ARG A 59 -13.74 -12.05 -0.23
CA ARG A 59 -14.29 -10.69 -0.41
C ARG A 59 -13.17 -9.65 -0.41
N GLY A 60 -12.27 -9.72 0.56
CA GLY A 60 -11.16 -8.78 0.67
C GLY A 60 -10.16 -8.90 -0.47
N ALA A 61 -9.83 -10.11 -0.91
CA ALA A 61 -8.98 -10.32 -2.09
C ALA A 61 -9.62 -9.78 -3.37
N HIS A 62 -10.93 -9.97 -3.57
CA HIS A 62 -11.66 -9.37 -4.68
C HIS A 62 -11.65 -7.84 -4.60
N ALA A 63 -11.91 -7.29 -3.41
CA ALA A 63 -11.88 -5.86 -3.18
C ALA A 63 -10.50 -5.28 -3.53
N LEU A 64 -9.42 -5.86 -2.98
CA LEU A 64 -8.04 -5.43 -3.20
C LEU A 64 -7.70 -5.33 -4.69
N ARG A 65 -8.03 -6.35 -5.49
CA ARG A 65 -7.77 -6.34 -6.95
C ARG A 65 -8.31 -5.08 -7.63
N GLY A 66 -9.56 -4.69 -7.34
CA GLY A 66 -10.14 -3.48 -7.91
C GLY A 66 -9.41 -2.20 -7.53
N ARG A 67 -8.89 -2.11 -6.29
CA ARG A 67 -8.12 -0.95 -5.81
C ARG A 67 -6.75 -0.90 -6.46
N LEU A 68 -6.08 -2.06 -6.59
CA LEU A 68 -4.79 -2.16 -7.29
C LEU A 68 -4.92 -1.71 -8.75
N THR A 69 -5.95 -2.15 -9.46
CA THR A 69 -6.21 -1.71 -10.85
C THR A 69 -6.42 -0.20 -10.94
N PHE A 70 -7.21 0.38 -10.02
CA PHE A 70 -7.43 1.83 -10.00
C PHE A 70 -6.13 2.61 -9.74
N LEU A 71 -5.35 2.20 -8.74
CA LEU A 71 -4.06 2.84 -8.42
C LEU A 71 -3.07 2.71 -9.59
N ASN A 72 -3.02 1.56 -10.25
CA ASN A 72 -2.18 1.36 -11.44
C ASN A 72 -2.52 2.38 -12.54
N GLY A 73 -3.80 2.59 -12.83
CA GLY A 73 -4.23 3.56 -13.85
C GLY A 73 -3.88 5.01 -13.49
N LEU A 74 -3.92 5.39 -12.20
CA LEU A 74 -3.44 6.72 -11.78
C LEU A 74 -1.94 6.89 -12.04
N LEU A 75 -1.17 5.84 -11.81
CA LEU A 75 0.28 5.85 -11.96
C LEU A 75 0.73 5.87 -13.41
N GLU A 76 -0.01 5.18 -14.28
CA GLU A 76 0.21 5.25 -15.74
C GLU A 76 0.12 6.69 -16.26
N LEU A 77 -0.82 7.48 -15.72
CA LEU A 77 -1.05 8.86 -16.16
C LEU A 77 -0.01 9.84 -15.59
N ASN A 78 0.35 9.68 -14.32
CA ASN A 78 1.01 10.72 -13.53
C ASN A 78 2.40 10.35 -13.01
N GLY A 79 2.70 9.06 -12.86
CA GLY A 79 3.93 8.53 -12.23
C GLY A 79 3.92 8.54 -10.68
N TYR A 80 3.13 9.41 -10.05
CA TYR A 80 2.70 9.37 -8.64
C TYR A 80 1.17 9.52 -8.60
N LEU A 81 0.53 9.25 -7.46
CA LEU A 81 -0.93 9.11 -7.44
C LEU A 81 -1.67 10.39 -7.85
N ALA A 82 -1.25 11.54 -7.32
CA ALA A 82 -1.97 12.80 -7.50
C ALA A 82 -1.42 13.69 -8.63
N CYS A 83 -0.12 13.59 -8.91
CA CYS A 83 0.58 14.44 -9.86
C CYS A 83 1.94 13.83 -10.22
N ARG A 84 2.86 14.61 -10.79
CA ARG A 84 4.21 14.14 -11.16
C ARG A 84 5.21 14.14 -9.99
N GLU A 85 4.72 14.36 -8.77
CA GLU A 85 5.53 14.43 -7.55
C GLU A 85 4.92 13.60 -6.42
N LEU A 86 5.80 13.07 -5.56
CA LEU A 86 5.43 12.36 -4.33
C LEU A 86 4.56 13.25 -3.43
N SER A 87 3.48 12.68 -2.91
CA SER A 87 2.56 13.33 -2.00
C SER A 87 2.16 12.44 -0.81
N LEU A 88 1.35 12.97 0.12
CA LEU A 88 0.74 12.19 1.21
C LEU A 88 -0.10 11.02 0.70
N ALA A 89 -0.77 11.16 -0.45
CA ALA A 89 -1.55 10.06 -1.04
C ALA A 89 -0.66 8.85 -1.33
N ASP A 90 0.53 9.09 -1.87
CA ASP A 90 1.50 8.05 -2.20
C ASP A 90 2.00 7.33 -0.93
N LEU A 91 2.27 8.08 0.12
CA LEU A 91 2.72 7.51 1.40
C LEU A 91 1.62 6.65 2.04
N ALA A 92 0.37 7.12 2.04
CA ALA A 92 -0.76 6.37 2.56
C ALA A 92 -0.97 5.07 1.78
N ALA A 93 -0.98 5.13 0.45
CA ALA A 93 -1.12 3.94 -0.39
C ALA A 93 0.03 2.95 -0.17
N ALA A 94 1.27 3.42 -0.12
CA ALA A 94 2.43 2.57 0.08
C ALA A 94 2.41 1.90 1.46
N ALA A 95 1.93 2.58 2.50
CA ALA A 95 1.77 2.01 3.83
C ALA A 95 0.76 0.84 3.83
N HIS A 96 -0.44 1.04 3.27
CA HIS A 96 -1.43 -0.04 3.15
C HIS A 96 -0.90 -1.22 2.30
N LEU A 97 -0.30 -0.93 1.15
CA LEU A 97 0.28 -1.95 0.28
C LEU A 97 1.39 -2.73 0.99
N SER A 98 2.17 -2.12 1.87
CA SER A 98 3.18 -2.84 2.66
C SER A 98 2.57 -3.89 3.57
N ALA A 99 1.43 -3.60 4.19
CA ALA A 99 0.75 -4.57 5.05
C ALA A 99 0.21 -5.76 4.23
N TYR A 100 -0.31 -5.50 3.03
CA TYR A 100 -0.82 -6.56 2.15
C TYR A 100 0.32 -7.36 1.50
N ASP A 101 1.40 -6.70 1.08
CA ASP A 101 2.58 -7.35 0.48
C ASP A 101 3.30 -8.23 1.50
N TYR A 102 3.31 -7.88 2.79
CA TYR A 102 3.88 -8.73 3.85
C TYR A 102 3.32 -10.16 3.79
N PHE A 103 2.02 -10.30 3.55
CA PHE A 103 1.32 -11.59 3.45
C PHE A 103 1.25 -12.16 2.02
N GLY A 104 1.81 -11.47 1.02
CA GLY A 104 1.79 -11.90 -0.37
C GLY A 104 0.44 -11.75 -1.06
N ASP A 105 -0.40 -10.81 -0.59
CA ASP A 105 -1.75 -10.63 -1.13
C ASP A 105 -1.80 -9.74 -2.39
N VAL A 106 -0.67 -9.13 -2.76
CA VAL A 106 -0.58 -8.24 -3.94
C VAL A 106 -0.05 -9.01 -5.15
N GLU A 107 -0.86 -9.12 -6.20
CA GLU A 107 -0.45 -9.71 -7.49
C GLU A 107 0.24 -8.65 -8.36
N TRP A 108 1.53 -8.43 -8.12
CA TRP A 108 2.30 -7.36 -8.76
C TRP A 108 2.35 -7.46 -10.29
N ASN A 109 2.31 -8.67 -10.86
CA ASN A 109 2.36 -8.87 -12.31
C ASN A 109 1.12 -8.34 -13.04
N ALA A 110 -0.01 -8.19 -12.33
CA ALA A 110 -1.23 -7.65 -12.89
C ALA A 110 -1.29 -6.10 -12.91
N VAL A 111 -0.33 -5.44 -12.23
CA VAL A 111 -0.31 -3.99 -12.01
C VAL A 111 1.12 -3.43 -12.16
N PRO A 112 1.70 -3.44 -13.38
CA PRO A 112 3.10 -3.11 -13.60
C PRO A 112 3.49 -1.67 -13.22
N GLU A 113 2.65 -0.67 -13.49
CA GLU A 113 2.93 0.73 -13.11
C GLU A 113 2.91 0.90 -11.59
N LEU A 114 2.00 0.18 -10.92
CA LEU A 114 1.96 0.13 -9.46
C LEU A 114 3.18 -0.59 -8.88
N LYS A 115 3.63 -1.67 -9.52
CA LYS A 115 4.85 -2.41 -9.13
C LYS A 115 6.08 -1.50 -9.19
N ASP A 116 6.29 -0.83 -10.32
CA ASP A 116 7.44 0.06 -10.53
C ASP A 116 7.42 1.25 -9.57
N TRP A 117 6.25 1.87 -9.39
CA TRP A 117 6.08 2.91 -8.38
C TRP A 117 6.36 2.37 -6.98
N TYR A 118 5.89 1.16 -6.63
CA TYR A 118 6.08 0.61 -5.30
C TYR A 118 7.53 0.25 -5.02
N ALA A 119 8.29 -0.23 -6.02
CA ALA A 119 9.74 -0.40 -5.90
C ALA A 119 10.46 0.92 -5.62
N ARG A 120 10.05 2.03 -6.29
CA ARG A 120 10.55 3.38 -5.97
C ARG A 120 10.21 3.79 -4.53
N MET A 121 9.02 3.43 -4.04
CA MET A 121 8.59 3.72 -2.67
C MET A 121 9.37 2.92 -1.62
N LYS A 122 9.51 1.60 -1.81
CA LYS A 122 10.29 0.69 -0.94
C LYS A 122 11.75 1.12 -0.80
N SER A 123 12.33 1.66 -1.88
CA SER A 123 13.74 2.07 -1.91
C SER A 123 14.04 3.33 -1.08
N ARG A 124 13.02 4.05 -0.59
CA ARG A 124 13.21 5.31 0.15
C ARG A 124 13.70 5.04 1.58
N PRO A 125 14.57 5.90 2.15
CA PRO A 125 15.02 5.75 3.53
C PRO A 125 13.88 5.70 4.57
N SER A 126 12.79 6.43 4.33
CA SER A 126 11.59 6.44 5.18
C SER A 126 10.86 5.10 5.22
N PHE A 127 11.07 4.23 4.25
CA PHE A 127 10.41 2.92 4.14
C PHE A 127 11.19 1.80 4.83
N ARG A 128 12.49 2.00 5.07
CA ARG A 128 13.37 0.99 5.69
C ARG A 128 12.84 0.45 7.02
N PRO A 129 12.28 1.26 7.94
CA PRO A 129 11.70 0.72 9.17
C PRO A 129 10.55 -0.25 8.91
N LEU A 130 9.66 0.04 7.94
CA LEU A 130 8.55 -0.84 7.58
C LEU A 130 9.06 -2.18 7.03
N LEU A 131 10.09 -2.16 6.16
CA LEU A 131 10.69 -3.38 5.63
C LEU A 131 11.43 -4.21 6.70
N ALA A 132 11.82 -3.57 7.80
CA ALA A 132 12.42 -4.24 8.96
C ALA A 132 11.37 -4.82 9.92
N ASP A 133 10.09 -4.45 9.81
CA ASP A 133 9.04 -4.97 10.68
C ASP A 133 8.92 -6.50 10.54
N ARG A 134 8.77 -7.16 11.68
CA ARG A 134 8.57 -8.61 11.76
C ARG A 134 7.42 -8.90 12.71
N LEU A 135 6.42 -9.60 12.20
CA LEU A 135 5.32 -10.11 13.02
C LEU A 135 5.73 -11.41 13.70
N GLN A 136 5.33 -11.57 14.96
CA GLN A 136 5.54 -12.81 15.70
C GLN A 136 4.82 -13.96 14.97
N ALA A 137 5.52 -15.09 14.79
CA ALA A 137 5.02 -16.30 14.15
C ALA A 137 4.79 -16.25 12.62
N VAL A 138 5.07 -15.13 11.94
CA VAL A 138 4.88 -15.00 10.48
C VAL A 138 6.09 -14.37 9.83
N ARG A 139 6.73 -15.11 8.92
CA ARG A 139 7.73 -14.53 8.04
C ARG A 139 7.03 -13.84 6.86
N PRO A 140 7.50 -12.66 6.42
CA PRO A 140 6.98 -12.07 5.21
C PRO A 140 7.31 -12.94 3.99
N VAL A 141 6.61 -12.71 2.88
CA VAL A 141 6.99 -13.28 1.57
C VAL A 141 8.42 -12.90 1.19
N ALA A 142 9.06 -13.76 0.40
CA ALA A 142 10.50 -13.65 0.08
C ALA A 142 10.88 -12.29 -0.52
N HIS A 143 9.99 -11.73 -1.35
CA HIS A 143 10.22 -10.47 -2.05
C HIS A 143 9.84 -9.22 -1.24
N TYR A 144 9.36 -9.36 -0.01
CA TYR A 144 8.88 -8.23 0.79
C TYR A 144 9.98 -7.18 1.02
N THR A 145 11.19 -7.64 1.36
CA THR A 145 12.37 -6.79 1.56
C THR A 145 13.24 -6.64 0.31
N ASP A 146 12.86 -7.31 -0.78
CA ASP A 146 13.57 -7.19 -2.05
C ASP A 146 13.14 -5.89 -2.74
N LEU A 147 14.14 -5.11 -3.19
CA LEU A 147 13.91 -3.86 -3.89
C LEU A 147 13.74 -4.07 -5.39
N ASP A 148 14.17 -5.22 -5.92
CA ASP A 148 14.14 -5.59 -7.34
C ASP A 148 13.08 -6.68 -7.65
N PHE A 149 12.08 -6.81 -6.77
CA PHE A 149 10.98 -7.79 -6.86
C PHE A 149 10.12 -7.66 -8.13
#